data_AF-A0A6I2VHP6-F1
#
_entry.id   AF-A0A6I2VHP6-F1
#
_cell.length_a   1.000
_cell.length_b   1.000
_cell.length_c   1.000
_cell.angle_alpha   90.00
_cell.angle_beta   90.00
_cell.angle_gamma   90.00
#
_symmetry.space_group_name_H-M   'P 1'
#
loop_
_entity.id
_entity.type
_entity.pdbx_description
1 polymer ?
#
loop_
_entity_poly.entity_id
_entity_poly.type
_entity_poly.pdbx_seq_one_letter_code
_entity_poly.pdbx_strand_id
1 'polypeptide(L)'
;MAGRSGDNEVVEAAIPLAFTAAWASGINPYLLVFLMGILGRLTSLDVPVAFERTDVLIVFAVLVAIDAVADKIMWLDSAWDVANTAIRPIAGGVVALLIASPSVDLPSAVIAAGGGAVALITHFAKATTRLAVNTSPEPASNVVVSVAEDVAIVGVVITAIFNPWVAGAIAAVLFTVAVIVAIALAGTARAVIRNRRNRRRMPKQAPVAPPATGPESGSDERIGGA
;
A
#
# COMPACT_ATOMS: atom_id res chain seq x y z
N MET A 1 28.57 19.22 32.39
CA MET A 1 27.19 18.72 32.15
C MET A 1 26.72 18.94 30.70
N ALA A 2 27.59 18.76 29.69
CA ALA A 2 27.26 19.01 28.28
C ALA A 2 26.90 17.75 27.46
N GLY A 3 26.89 16.56 28.08
CA GLY A 3 26.60 15.30 27.38
C GLY A 3 25.11 14.94 27.29
N ARG A 4 24.25 15.53 28.14
CA ARG A 4 22.85 15.09 28.26
C ARG A 4 21.92 15.66 27.17
N SER A 5 22.28 16.77 26.51
CA SER A 5 21.41 17.37 25.47
C SER A 5 21.51 16.65 24.13
N GLY A 6 22.72 16.26 23.70
CA GLY A 6 22.92 15.55 22.43
C GLY A 6 22.34 14.13 22.45
N ASP A 7 22.47 13.42 23.57
CA ASP A 7 21.89 12.08 23.72
C ASP A 7 20.36 12.11 23.63
N ASN A 8 19.71 13.15 24.17
CA ASN A 8 18.27 13.29 24.10
C ASN A 8 17.79 13.64 22.68
N GLU A 9 18.51 14.49 21.94
CA GLU A 9 18.14 14.83 20.55
C GLU A 9 18.19 13.61 19.62
N VAL A 10 19.19 12.75 19.77
CA VAL A 10 19.31 11.50 19.00
C VAL A 10 18.17 10.53 19.33
N VAL A 11 17.85 10.38 20.62
CA VAL A 11 16.74 9.53 21.08
C VAL A 11 15.38 10.11 20.68
N GLU A 12 15.22 11.44 20.68
CA GLU A 12 13.99 12.13 20.25
C GLU A 12 13.76 11.99 18.74
N ALA A 13 14.83 12.01 17.93
CA ALA A 13 14.74 11.80 16.48
C ALA A 13 14.47 10.33 16.10
N ALA A 14 14.74 9.37 16.98
CA ALA A 14 14.63 7.94 16.69
C ALA A 14 13.20 7.53 16.25
N ILE A 15 12.17 8.05 16.92
CA ILE A 15 10.77 7.73 16.63
C ILE A 15 10.35 8.20 15.23
N PRO A 16 10.46 9.49 14.87
CA PRO A 16 10.06 9.95 13.54
C PRO A 16 10.92 9.33 12.43
N LEU A 17 12.20 9.04 12.66
CA LEU A 17 13.05 8.34 11.68
C LEU A 17 12.61 6.89 11.48
N ALA A 18 12.38 6.14 12.55
CA ALA A 18 11.92 4.75 12.48
C ALA A 18 10.56 4.64 11.78
N PHE A 19 9.63 5.54 12.11
CA PHE A 19 8.33 5.60 11.42
C PHE A 19 8.49 5.92 9.93
N THR A 20 9.32 6.92 9.60
CA THR A 20 9.58 7.32 8.21
C THR A 20 10.18 6.17 7.40
N ALA A 21 11.19 5.49 7.95
CA ALA A 21 11.83 4.37 7.30
C ALA A 21 10.87 3.18 7.15
N ALA A 22 10.05 2.89 8.16
CA ALA A 22 9.03 1.85 8.08
C ALA A 22 7.98 2.15 6.99
N TRP A 23 7.50 3.39 6.92
CA TRP A 23 6.59 3.84 5.86
C TRP A 23 7.24 3.69 4.47
N ALA A 24 8.46 4.19 4.29
CA ALA A 24 9.20 4.09 3.03
C ALA A 24 9.42 2.62 2.62
N SER A 25 9.75 1.75 3.59
CA SER A 25 9.90 0.30 3.37
C SER A 25 8.60 -0.36 2.88
N GLY A 26 7.46 0.09 3.41
CA GLY A 26 6.15 -0.34 2.94
C GLY A 26 5.85 0.04 1.48
N ILE A 27 6.46 1.12 0.96
CA ILE A 27 6.30 1.55 -0.45
C ILE A 27 7.36 0.95 -1.37
N ASN A 28 8.63 0.95 -0.97
CA ASN A 28 9.76 0.30 -1.66
C ASN A 28 10.96 0.08 -0.69
N PRO A 29 11.15 -1.14 -0.14
CA PRO A 29 12.24 -1.40 0.80
C PRO A 29 13.60 -1.35 0.10
N TYR A 30 13.61 -1.64 -1.20
CA TYR A 30 14.84 -1.70 -1.96
C TYR A 30 15.40 -0.30 -2.20
N LEU A 31 14.51 0.63 -2.60
CA LEU A 31 14.86 2.03 -2.76
C LEU A 31 15.27 2.65 -1.43
N LEU A 32 14.57 2.34 -0.33
CA LEU A 32 14.95 2.81 1.00
C LEU A 32 16.38 2.41 1.36
N VAL A 33 16.71 1.13 1.29
CA VAL A 33 18.06 0.63 1.67
C VAL A 33 19.12 1.16 0.73
N PHE A 34 18.85 1.19 -0.58
CA PHE A 34 19.76 1.77 -1.57
C PHE A 34 20.03 3.25 -1.28
N LEU A 35 18.98 4.03 -1.03
CA LEU A 35 19.07 5.45 -0.75
C LEU A 35 19.82 5.73 0.55
N MET A 36 19.53 4.98 1.62
CA MET A 36 20.27 5.09 2.89
C MET A 36 21.76 4.79 2.71
N GLY A 37 22.11 3.72 1.96
CA GLY A 37 23.50 3.38 1.73
C GLY A 37 24.25 4.40 0.84
N ILE A 38 23.60 4.95 -0.19
CA ILE A 38 24.18 6.02 -1.02
C ILE A 38 24.35 7.30 -0.20
N LEU A 39 23.34 7.68 0.58
CA LEU A 39 23.42 8.87 1.44
C LEU A 39 24.49 8.69 2.53
N GLY A 40 24.62 7.51 3.14
CA GLY A 40 25.72 7.18 4.06
C GLY A 40 27.10 7.40 3.45
N ARG A 41 27.29 6.98 2.18
CA ARG A 41 28.57 7.21 1.47
C ARG A 41 28.84 8.64 1.06
N LEU A 42 27.79 9.36 0.63
CA LEU A 42 27.92 10.72 0.09
C LEU A 42 27.91 11.79 1.18
N THR A 43 27.46 11.44 2.38
CA THR A 43 27.33 12.35 3.52
C THR A 43 28.06 11.76 4.73
N SER A 44 27.89 12.35 5.91
CA SER A 44 28.44 11.82 7.17
C SER A 44 27.34 11.25 8.06
N LEU A 45 26.30 10.68 7.44
CA LEU A 45 25.17 10.11 8.16
C LEU A 45 25.52 8.76 8.74
N ASP A 46 25.14 8.58 10.00
CA ASP A 46 25.25 7.29 10.67
C ASP A 46 24.11 6.39 10.19
N VAL A 47 24.42 5.56 9.19
CA VAL A 47 23.52 4.52 8.67
C VAL A 47 24.11 3.15 8.98
N PRO A 48 23.32 2.07 8.98
CA PRO A 48 23.85 0.73 9.19
C PRO A 48 24.98 0.43 8.20
N VAL A 49 26.19 0.15 8.71
CA VAL A 49 27.42 -0.06 7.90
C VAL A 49 27.27 -1.11 6.80
N ALA A 50 26.34 -2.06 6.95
CA ALA A 50 26.03 -3.05 5.93
C ALA A 50 25.43 -2.43 4.66
N PHE A 51 24.63 -1.36 4.78
CA PHE A 51 23.98 -0.69 3.65
C PHE A 51 24.96 0.05 2.77
N GLU A 52 26.09 0.48 3.33
CA GLU A 52 27.15 1.17 2.60
C GLU A 52 28.08 0.22 1.83
N ARG A 53 27.94 -1.10 1.95
CA ARG A 53 28.81 -2.02 1.21
C ARG A 53 28.52 -2.01 -0.29
N THR A 54 29.56 -2.07 -1.12
CA THR A 54 29.43 -1.93 -2.59
C THR A 54 28.57 -3.04 -3.19
N ASP A 55 28.77 -4.27 -2.73
CA ASP A 55 28.01 -5.43 -3.17
C ASP A 55 26.53 -5.32 -2.77
N VAL A 56 26.24 -4.86 -1.55
CA VAL A 56 24.88 -4.59 -1.08
C VAL A 56 24.21 -3.52 -1.94
N LEU A 57 24.88 -2.39 -2.19
CA LEU A 57 24.36 -1.32 -3.04
C LEU A 57 24.07 -1.78 -4.47
N ILE A 58 24.93 -2.62 -5.06
CA ILE A 58 24.69 -3.18 -6.39
C ILE A 58 23.43 -4.06 -6.38
N VAL A 59 23.31 -4.95 -5.40
CA VAL A 59 22.12 -5.82 -5.26
C VAL A 59 20.85 -4.98 -5.12
N PHE A 60 20.87 -3.98 -4.24
CA PHE A 60 19.71 -3.13 -4.01
C PHE A 60 19.39 -2.21 -5.20
N ALA A 61 20.39 -1.73 -5.95
CA ALA A 61 20.17 -1.02 -7.20
C ALA A 61 19.48 -1.89 -8.25
N VAL A 62 19.89 -3.16 -8.37
CA VAL A 62 19.24 -4.13 -9.26
C VAL A 62 17.81 -4.41 -8.80
N LEU A 63 17.57 -4.56 -7.49
CA LEU A 63 16.22 -4.78 -6.96
C LEU A 63 15.30 -3.58 -7.18
N VAL A 64 15.81 -2.34 -7.07
CA VAL A 64 15.08 -1.12 -7.46
C VAL A 64 14.71 -1.15 -8.94
N ALA A 65 15.64 -1.54 -9.81
CA ALA A 65 15.36 -1.67 -11.24
C ALA A 65 14.31 -2.76 -11.53
N ILE A 66 14.37 -3.90 -10.82
CA ILE A 66 13.38 -4.97 -10.95
C ILE A 66 12.00 -4.49 -10.49
N ASP A 67 11.90 -3.80 -9.35
CA ASP A 67 10.66 -3.23 -8.82
C ASP A 67 10.03 -2.26 -9.85
N ALA A 68 10.83 -1.34 -10.40
CA ALA A 68 10.39 -0.40 -11.45
C ALA A 68 9.96 -1.08 -12.77
N VAL A 69 10.45 -2.29 -13.06
CA VAL A 69 10.03 -3.09 -14.22
C VAL A 69 8.78 -3.91 -13.92
N ALA A 70 8.68 -4.48 -12.70
CA ALA A 70 7.54 -5.27 -12.27
C ALA A 70 6.24 -4.48 -12.39
N ASP A 71 6.27 -3.19 -12.04
CA ASP A 71 5.16 -2.25 -12.12
C ASP A 71 4.57 -2.07 -13.52
N LYS A 72 5.33 -2.42 -14.56
CA LYS A 72 4.93 -2.26 -15.96
C LYS A 72 4.28 -3.52 -16.53
N ILE A 73 4.42 -4.66 -15.85
CA ILE A 73 3.98 -5.97 -16.34
C ILE A 73 2.98 -6.55 -15.33
N MET A 74 1.68 -6.50 -15.66
CA MET A 74 0.57 -6.79 -14.74
C MET A 74 0.67 -8.12 -13.94
N TRP A 75 1.15 -9.21 -14.55
CA TRP A 75 1.29 -10.50 -13.85
C TRP A 75 2.56 -10.57 -12.99
N LEU A 76 3.61 -9.86 -13.41
CA LEU A 76 4.84 -9.73 -12.64
C LEU A 76 4.61 -8.88 -11.40
N ASP A 77 3.86 -7.78 -11.55
CA ASP A 77 3.38 -6.92 -10.47
C ASP A 77 2.70 -7.73 -9.35
N SER A 78 1.72 -8.57 -9.70
CA SER A 78 1.02 -9.41 -8.72
C SER A 78 1.94 -10.41 -8.02
N ALA A 79 2.84 -11.08 -8.75
CA ALA A 79 3.79 -12.02 -8.15
C ALA A 79 4.78 -11.32 -7.21
N TRP A 80 5.23 -10.13 -7.61
CA TRP A 80 6.12 -9.28 -6.84
C TRP A 80 5.46 -8.77 -5.55
N ASP A 81 4.17 -8.39 -5.60
CA ASP A 81 3.39 -7.98 -4.44
C ASP A 81 3.18 -9.11 -3.43
N VAL A 82 3.01 -10.35 -3.91
CA VAL A 82 2.93 -11.54 -3.02
C VAL A 82 4.23 -11.72 -2.24
N ALA A 83 5.37 -11.69 -2.91
CA ALA A 83 6.67 -11.78 -2.23
C ALA A 83 6.86 -10.64 -1.22
N ASN A 84 6.48 -9.42 -1.62
CA ASN A 84 6.63 -8.22 -0.81
C ASN A 84 5.69 -8.14 0.40
N THR A 85 4.64 -8.96 0.43
CA THR A 85 3.78 -9.11 1.63
C THR A 85 4.58 -9.63 2.83
N ALA A 86 5.66 -10.40 2.59
CA ALA A 86 6.57 -10.84 3.65
C ALA A 86 7.83 -9.96 3.74
N ILE A 87 8.41 -9.56 2.60
CA ILE A 87 9.68 -8.82 2.58
C ILE A 87 9.54 -7.43 3.22
N ARG A 88 8.48 -6.67 2.88
CA ARG A 88 8.34 -5.28 3.35
C ARG A 88 8.15 -5.15 4.86
N PRO A 89 7.30 -5.95 5.53
CA PRO A 89 7.18 -5.90 6.99
C PRO A 89 8.48 -6.28 7.69
N ILE A 90 9.19 -7.30 7.18
CA ILE A 90 10.49 -7.70 7.75
C ILE A 90 11.50 -6.57 7.58
N ALA A 91 11.65 -6.03 6.37
CA ALA A 91 12.56 -4.93 6.09
C ALA A 91 12.21 -3.68 6.92
N GLY A 92 10.93 -3.32 7.00
CA GLY A 92 10.47 -2.16 7.78
C GLY A 92 10.75 -2.30 9.27
N GLY A 93 10.52 -3.49 9.84
CA GLY A 93 10.84 -3.77 11.24
C GLY A 93 12.35 -3.76 11.51
N VAL A 94 13.14 -4.38 10.64
CA VAL A 94 14.61 -4.41 10.76
C VAL A 94 15.19 -3.01 10.65
N VAL A 95 14.79 -2.23 9.65
CA VAL A 95 15.33 -0.87 9.45
C VAL A 95 14.91 0.06 10.60
N ALA A 96 13.65 -0.02 11.05
CA ALA A 96 13.18 0.75 12.21
C ALA A 96 13.99 0.41 13.47
N LEU A 97 14.26 -0.87 13.70
CA LEU A 97 15.08 -1.33 14.81
C LEU A 97 16.51 -0.79 14.73
N LEU A 98 17.15 -0.91 13.56
CA LEU A 98 18.52 -0.45 13.33
C LEU A 98 18.69 1.06 13.51
N ILE A 99 17.63 1.83 13.27
CA ILE A 99 17.63 3.29 13.44
C ILE A 99 17.38 3.69 14.89
N ALA A 100 16.46 3.01 15.58
CA ALA A 100 15.93 3.50 16.87
C ALA A 100 16.38 2.73 18.10
N SER A 101 17.08 1.59 17.96
CA SER A 101 17.49 0.79 19.11
C SER A 101 18.99 0.42 19.07
N PRO A 102 19.78 0.88 20.06
CA PRO A 102 21.18 0.47 20.20
C PRO A 102 21.36 -0.89 20.88
N SER A 103 20.31 -1.42 21.52
CA SER A 103 20.31 -2.69 22.27
C SER A 103 19.20 -3.64 21.79
N VAL A 104 19.35 -4.92 22.11
CA VAL A 104 18.33 -5.96 21.89
C VAL A 104 17.61 -6.21 23.22
N ASP A 105 16.46 -5.59 23.40
CA ASP A 105 15.61 -5.66 24.59
C ASP A 105 14.11 -5.59 24.23
N LEU A 106 13.22 -5.56 25.24
CA LEU A 106 11.78 -5.53 25.01
C LEU A 106 11.31 -4.27 24.24
N PRO A 107 11.78 -3.04 24.56
CA PRO A 107 11.56 -1.86 23.72
C PRO A 107 11.96 -2.06 22.26
N SER A 108 13.11 -2.67 22.00
CA SER A 108 13.61 -2.95 20.65
C SER A 108 12.65 -3.85 19.86
N ALA A 109 12.05 -4.85 20.51
CA ALA A 109 11.06 -5.74 19.89
C ALA A 109 9.78 -4.99 19.52
N VAL A 110 9.34 -4.04 20.36
CA VAL A 110 8.17 -3.18 20.08
C VAL A 110 8.45 -2.26 18.88
N ILE A 111 9.65 -1.67 18.80
CA ILE A 111 10.07 -0.85 17.65
C ILE A 111 10.05 -1.69 16.37
N ALA A 112 10.65 -2.87 16.38
CA ALA A 112 10.68 -3.76 15.22
C ALA A 112 9.27 -4.18 14.78
N ALA A 113 8.42 -4.58 15.73
CA ALA A 113 7.03 -4.95 15.45
C ALA A 113 6.21 -3.76 14.90
N GLY A 114 6.38 -2.57 15.49
CA GLY A 114 5.73 -1.34 15.04
C GLY A 114 6.16 -0.94 13.63
N GLY A 115 7.46 -0.96 13.35
CA GLY A 115 8.00 -0.69 12.02
C GLY A 115 7.49 -1.70 10.98
N GLY A 116 7.45 -2.99 11.32
CA GLY A 116 6.88 -4.00 10.45
C GLY A 116 5.39 -3.83 10.19
N ALA A 117 4.62 -3.44 11.21
CA ALA A 117 3.19 -3.15 11.07
C ALA A 117 2.93 -1.93 10.17
N VAL A 118 3.68 -0.83 10.34
CA VAL A 118 3.57 0.35 9.47
C VAL A 118 3.91 0.00 8.02
N ALA A 119 4.98 -0.77 7.80
CA ALA A 119 5.36 -1.21 6.45
C ALA A 119 4.28 -2.12 5.82
N LEU A 120 3.71 -3.05 6.60
CA LEU A 120 2.65 -3.93 6.12
C LEU A 120 1.37 -3.17 5.73
N ILE A 121 0.94 -2.22 6.58
CA ILE A 121 -0.26 -1.41 6.30
C ILE A 121 -0.03 -0.55 5.06
N THR A 122 1.15 0.04 4.92
CA THR A 122 1.52 0.85 3.75
C THR A 122 1.52 0.00 2.47
N HIS A 123 2.08 -1.21 2.52
CA HIS A 123 2.03 -2.18 1.40
C HIS A 123 0.60 -2.51 1.00
N PHE A 124 -0.28 -2.80 1.96
CA PHE A 124 -1.68 -3.07 1.65
C PHE A 124 -2.41 -1.86 1.05
N ALA A 125 -2.09 -0.64 1.48
CA ALA A 125 -2.64 0.57 0.88
C ALA A 125 -2.18 0.74 -0.58
N LYS A 126 -0.90 0.48 -0.87
CA LYS A 126 -0.34 0.45 -2.23
C LYS A 126 -1.01 -0.62 -3.09
N ALA A 127 -1.08 -1.87 -2.62
CA ALA A 127 -1.72 -2.97 -3.34
C ALA A 127 -3.20 -2.69 -3.64
N THR A 128 -3.93 -2.06 -2.70
CA THR A 128 -5.33 -1.65 -2.90
C THR A 128 -5.46 -0.57 -3.98
N THR A 129 -4.53 0.39 -3.99
CA THR A 129 -4.47 1.44 -5.02
C THR A 129 -4.18 0.85 -6.39
N ARG A 130 -3.21 -0.09 -6.48
CA ARG A 130 -2.91 -0.81 -7.73
C ARG A 130 -4.10 -1.60 -8.25
N LEU A 131 -4.84 -2.29 -7.38
CA LEU A 131 -6.06 -2.98 -7.78
C LEU A 131 -7.09 -2.02 -8.39
N ALA A 132 -7.21 -0.80 -7.86
CA ALA A 132 -8.10 0.21 -8.43
C ALA A 132 -7.58 0.74 -9.77
N VAL A 133 -6.29 1.07 -9.88
CA VAL A 133 -5.69 1.59 -11.12
C VAL A 133 -5.71 0.54 -12.24
N ASN A 134 -5.42 -0.72 -11.92
CA ASN A 134 -5.42 -1.85 -12.87
C ASN A 134 -6.81 -2.18 -13.43
N THR A 135 -7.89 -1.58 -12.91
CA THR A 135 -9.23 -1.73 -13.53
C THR A 135 -9.38 -0.94 -14.84
N SER A 136 -8.50 0.05 -15.10
CA SER A 136 -8.39 0.75 -16.37
C SER A 136 -6.97 0.53 -16.93
N PRO A 137 -6.78 -0.29 -17.97
CA PRO A 137 -5.46 -0.72 -18.43
C PRO A 137 -4.76 0.38 -19.23
N GLU A 138 -4.38 1.48 -18.57
CA GLU A 138 -3.52 2.50 -19.15
C GLU A 138 -2.15 2.45 -18.46
N PRO A 139 -1.10 1.94 -19.15
CA PRO A 139 0.26 1.81 -18.61
C PRO A 139 0.81 3.11 -18.00
N ALA A 140 0.34 4.26 -18.51
CA ALA A 140 0.72 5.58 -18.01
C ALA A 140 0.34 5.77 -16.54
N SER A 141 -0.83 5.30 -16.09
CA SER A 141 -1.28 5.49 -14.70
C SER A 141 -0.41 4.72 -13.70
N ASN A 142 -0.04 3.48 -14.02
CA ASN A 142 0.85 2.69 -13.17
C ASN A 142 2.24 3.31 -13.07
N VAL A 143 2.77 3.80 -14.18
CA VAL A 143 4.06 4.52 -14.18
C VAL A 143 3.99 5.78 -13.35
N VAL A 144 2.93 6.60 -13.51
CA VAL A 144 2.77 7.85 -12.74
C VAL A 144 2.68 7.56 -11.24
N VAL A 145 1.89 6.56 -10.83
CA VAL A 145 1.76 6.18 -9.42
C VAL A 145 3.09 5.68 -8.85
N SER A 146 3.75 4.76 -9.55
CA SER A 146 5.05 4.20 -9.15
C SER A 146 6.13 5.26 -9.02
N VAL A 147 6.26 6.15 -10.01
CA VAL A 147 7.24 7.25 -9.97
C VAL A 147 6.91 8.23 -8.86
N ALA A 148 5.63 8.56 -8.63
CA ALA A 148 5.23 9.44 -7.54
C ALA A 148 5.58 8.85 -6.16
N GLU A 149 5.39 7.53 -6.00
CA GLU A 149 5.78 6.79 -4.80
C GLU A 149 7.29 6.85 -4.56
N ASP A 150 8.11 6.56 -5.58
CA ASP A 150 9.57 6.60 -5.47
C ASP A 150 10.09 8.03 -5.19
N VAL A 151 9.52 9.05 -5.85
CA VAL A 151 9.85 10.45 -5.58
C VAL A 151 9.47 10.85 -4.16
N ALA A 152 8.32 10.38 -3.65
CA ALA A 152 7.92 10.62 -2.27
C ALA A 152 8.90 9.99 -1.28
N ILE A 153 9.33 8.74 -1.52
CA ILE A 153 10.36 8.10 -0.68
C ILE A 153 11.64 8.94 -0.68
N VAL A 154 12.17 9.28 -1.86
CA VAL A 154 13.42 10.05 -1.98
C VAL A 154 13.30 11.39 -1.26
N GLY A 155 12.24 12.14 -1.51
CA GLY A 155 12.02 13.45 -0.89
C GLY A 155 11.88 13.37 0.63
N VAL A 156 11.10 12.42 1.14
CA VAL A 156 10.86 12.27 2.60
C VAL A 156 12.11 11.75 3.30
N VAL A 157 12.83 10.77 2.74
CA VAL A 157 14.08 10.25 3.32
C VAL A 157 15.17 11.32 3.32
N ILE A 158 15.30 12.12 2.25
CA ILE A 158 16.21 13.27 2.25
C ILE A 158 15.77 14.31 3.29
N THR A 159 14.47 14.58 3.42
CA THR A 159 13.97 15.49 4.47
C THR A 159 14.31 14.98 5.87
N ALA A 160 14.27 13.66 6.08
CA ALA A 160 14.56 13.03 7.36
C ALA A 160 15.99 13.31 7.86
N ILE A 161 16.93 13.53 6.93
CA ILE A 161 18.30 13.91 7.23
C ILE A 161 18.39 15.29 7.89
N PHE A 162 17.64 16.25 7.36
CA PHE A 162 17.73 17.65 7.79
C PHE A 162 16.74 17.95 8.92
N ASN A 163 15.58 17.29 8.91
CA ASN A 163 14.52 17.51 9.88
C ASN A 163 13.69 16.22 10.07
N PRO A 164 14.10 15.34 11.00
CA PRO A 164 13.42 14.08 11.30
C PRO A 164 11.92 14.25 11.57
N TRP A 165 11.55 15.26 12.38
CA TRP A 165 10.17 15.50 12.77
C TRP A 165 9.29 15.93 11.61
N VAL A 166 9.80 16.80 10.72
CA VAL A 166 9.07 17.19 9.51
C VAL A 166 8.91 15.99 8.58
N ALA A 167 9.95 15.18 8.39
CA ALA A 167 9.84 13.95 7.59
C ALA A 167 8.82 12.97 8.17
N GLY A 168 8.86 12.73 9.49
CA GLY A 168 7.88 11.90 10.19
C GLY A 168 6.46 12.41 10.05
N ALA A 169 6.25 13.72 10.14
CA ALA A 169 4.94 14.34 9.93
C ALA A 169 4.44 14.16 8.48
N ILE A 170 5.30 14.40 7.49
CA ILE A 170 4.96 14.18 6.07
C ILE A 170 4.63 12.70 5.83
N ALA A 171 5.47 11.78 6.30
CA ALA A 171 5.23 10.35 6.20
C ALA A 171 3.90 9.95 6.86
N ALA A 172 3.58 10.51 8.04
CA ALA A 172 2.34 10.22 8.76
C ALA A 172 1.10 10.72 8.02
N VAL A 173 1.17 11.90 7.39
CA VAL A 173 0.10 12.42 6.53
C VAL A 173 -0.08 11.53 5.30
N LEU A 174 1.00 11.22 4.59
CA LEU A 174 0.95 10.36 3.39
C LEU A 174 0.42 8.97 3.73
N PHE A 175 0.89 8.38 4.83
CA PHE A 175 0.40 7.10 5.36
C PHE A 175 -1.10 7.15 5.65
N THR A 176 -1.55 8.17 6.37
CA THR A 176 -2.96 8.32 6.75
C THR A 176 -3.85 8.50 5.52
N VAL A 177 -3.44 9.34 4.58
CA VAL A 177 -4.16 9.54 3.31
C VAL A 177 -4.23 8.23 2.53
N ALA A 178 -3.12 7.49 2.40
CA ALA A 178 -3.07 6.21 1.69
C ALA A 178 -4.03 5.18 2.34
N VAL A 179 -4.06 5.10 3.67
CA VAL A 179 -4.96 4.21 4.42
C VAL A 179 -6.43 4.61 4.21
N ILE A 180 -6.77 5.90 4.30
CA ILE A 180 -8.13 6.38 4.07
C ILE A 180 -8.60 6.04 2.65
N VAL A 181 -7.75 6.30 1.65
CA VAL A 181 -8.03 5.98 0.25
C VAL A 181 -8.23 4.48 0.07
N ALA A 182 -7.34 3.65 0.63
CA ALA A 182 -7.46 2.20 0.55
C ALA A 182 -8.76 1.67 1.19
N ILE A 183 -9.15 2.19 2.36
CA ILE A 183 -10.41 1.83 3.01
C ILE A 183 -11.62 2.24 2.14
N ALA A 184 -11.59 3.44 1.57
CA ALA A 184 -12.66 3.91 0.68
C ALA A 184 -12.79 3.02 -0.58
N LEU A 185 -11.67 2.69 -1.23
CA LEU A 185 -11.63 1.80 -2.40
C LEU A 185 -12.11 0.39 -2.07
N ALA A 186 -11.68 -0.17 -0.93
CA ALA A 186 -12.16 -1.47 -0.48
C ALA A 186 -13.66 -1.47 -0.16
N GLY A 187 -14.17 -0.38 0.42
CA GLY A 187 -15.58 -0.18 0.74
C GLY A 187 -16.47 -0.14 -0.51
N THR A 188 -16.07 0.60 -1.53
CA THR A 188 -16.83 0.69 -2.80
C THR A 188 -16.86 -0.66 -3.52
N ALA A 189 -15.73 -1.38 -3.58
CA ALA A 189 -15.66 -2.72 -4.16
C ALA A 189 -16.61 -3.71 -3.45
N ARG A 190 -16.61 -3.71 -2.10
CA ARG A 190 -17.50 -4.56 -1.31
C ARG A 190 -18.97 -4.22 -1.52
N ALA A 191 -19.32 -2.94 -1.60
CA ALA A 191 -20.70 -2.49 -1.84
C ALA A 191 -21.21 -2.96 -3.22
N VAL A 192 -20.38 -2.85 -4.27
CA VAL A 192 -20.71 -3.34 -5.62
C VAL A 192 -20.92 -4.85 -5.62
N ILE A 193 -20.04 -5.62 -4.99
CA ILE A 193 -20.15 -7.08 -4.90
C ILE A 193 -21.41 -7.48 -4.14
N ARG A 194 -21.73 -6.80 -3.03
CA ARG A 194 -22.95 -7.05 -2.24
C ARG A 194 -24.21 -6.79 -3.06
N ASN A 195 -24.27 -5.66 -3.78
CA ASN A 195 -25.43 -5.32 -4.62
C ASN A 195 -25.61 -6.32 -5.78
N ARG A 196 -24.52 -6.78 -6.40
CA ARG A 196 -24.55 -7.84 -7.42
C ARG A 196 -25.05 -9.17 -6.87
N ARG A 197 -24.61 -9.57 -5.67
CA ARG A 197 -25.08 -10.79 -4.99
C ARG A 197 -26.58 -10.73 -4.66
N ASN A 198 -27.07 -9.59 -4.18
CA ASN A 198 -28.49 -9.41 -3.85
C ASN A 198 -29.38 -9.45 -5.11
N ARG A 199 -28.94 -8.85 -6.23
CA ARG A 199 -29.67 -8.94 -7.51
C ARG A 199 -29.76 -10.36 -8.07
N ARG A 200 -28.76 -11.21 -7.84
CA ARG A 200 -28.79 -12.63 -8.26
C ARG A 200 -29.70 -13.50 -7.38
N ARG A 201 -30.03 -13.06 -6.17
CA ARG A 201 -30.92 -13.77 -5.22
C ARG A 201 -32.39 -13.38 -5.34
N MET A 202 -32.72 -12.31 -6.07
CA MET A 202 -34.12 -12.01 -6.39
C MET A 202 -34.61 -13.09 -7.38
N PRO A 203 -35.66 -13.87 -7.03
CA PRO A 203 -36.32 -14.72 -8.02
C PRO A 203 -36.73 -13.82 -9.19
N LYS A 204 -36.48 -14.26 -10.44
CA LYS A 204 -37.16 -13.66 -11.59
C LYS A 204 -38.64 -13.63 -11.22
N GLN A 205 -39.24 -12.45 -11.03
CA GLN A 205 -40.68 -12.34 -10.92
C GLN A 205 -41.24 -13.10 -12.12
N ALA A 206 -41.99 -14.17 -11.86
CA ALA A 206 -42.65 -14.92 -12.91
C ALA A 206 -43.45 -13.93 -13.76
N PRO A 207 -43.46 -14.06 -15.09
CA PRO A 207 -44.24 -13.17 -15.95
C PRO A 207 -45.66 -13.09 -15.38
N VAL A 208 -46.12 -11.86 -15.10
CA VAL A 208 -47.50 -11.62 -14.67
C VAL A 208 -48.39 -12.25 -15.75
N ALA A 209 -49.10 -13.32 -15.38
CA ALA A 209 -50.01 -13.99 -16.31
C ALA A 209 -50.98 -12.93 -16.87
N PRO A 210 -51.21 -12.89 -18.20
CA PRO A 210 -52.17 -11.96 -18.78
C PRO A 210 -53.52 -12.08 -18.05
N PRO A 211 -54.27 -10.97 -17.89
CA PRO A 211 -55.59 -11.03 -17.28
C PRO A 211 -56.43 -12.08 -18.01
N ALA A 212 -57.00 -13.03 -17.27
CA ALA A 212 -57.92 -13.99 -17.84
C ALA A 212 -59.06 -13.22 -18.50
N THR A 213 -59.15 -13.30 -19.83
CA THR A 213 -60.31 -12.83 -20.58
C THR A 213 -61.51 -13.61 -20.05
N GLY A 214 -62.45 -12.89 -19.43
CA GLY A 214 -63.67 -13.47 -18.85
C GLY A 214 -64.50 -14.23 -19.89
N PRO A 215 -65.44 -15.08 -19.45
CA PRO A 215 -66.22 -15.93 -20.35
C PRO A 215 -67.05 -15.05 -21.29
N GLU A 216 -66.86 -15.23 -22.60
CA GLU A 216 -67.75 -14.71 -23.62
C GLU A 216 -69.15 -15.29 -23.35
N SER A 217 -70.09 -14.43 -22.99
CA SER A 217 -71.51 -14.76 -22.96
C SER A 217 -71.99 -14.93 -24.40
N GLY A 218 -71.86 -16.15 -24.93
CA GLY A 218 -72.51 -16.56 -26.17
C GLY A 218 -74.01 -16.61 -25.96
N SER A 219 -74.68 -15.51 -26.21
CA SER A 219 -76.13 -15.44 -26.36
C SER A 219 -76.54 -16.14 -27.65
N ASP A 220 -77.45 -17.09 -27.50
CA ASP A 220 -78.49 -17.53 -28.42
C ASP A 220 -78.44 -16.98 -29.86
N GLU A 221 -78.27 -17.88 -30.82
CA GLU A 221 -79.05 -17.77 -32.06
C GLU A 221 -79.53 -19.17 -32.48
N ARG A 222 -80.73 -19.50 -32.00
CA ARG A 222 -81.64 -20.41 -32.71
C ARG A 222 -82.01 -19.77 -34.04
N ILE A 223 -82.02 -20.56 -35.11
CA ILE A 223 -82.80 -20.52 -36.37
C ILE A 223 -81.89 -21.30 -37.34
N GLY A 224 -82.23 -22.45 -37.91
CA GLY A 224 -83.52 -22.95 -38.37
C GLY A 224 -83.35 -23.33 -39.84
N GLY A 225 -83.80 -24.53 -40.24
CA GLY A 225 -84.14 -24.82 -41.63
C GLY A 225 -83.24 -25.80 -42.39
N ALA A 226 -83.78 -27.01 -42.52
CA ALA A 226 -83.85 -27.89 -43.71
C ALA A 226 -82.59 -28.19 -44.54
#